data_AF-A0A243R9C9-F1
#
_entry.id   AF-A0A243R9C9-F1
#
_cell.length_a   1.000
_cell.length_b   1.000
_cell.length_c   1.000
_cell.angle_alpha   90.00
_cell.angle_beta   90.00
_cell.angle_gamma   90.00
#
_symmetry.space_group_name_H-M   'P 1'
#
loop_
_entity.id
_entity.type
_entity.pdbx_description
1 polymer ?
#
loop_
_entity_poly.entity_id
_entity_poly.type
_entity_poly.pdbx_seq_one_letter_code
_entity_poly.pdbx_strand_id
1 'polypeptide(L)'
;MWAFGAGAVDAGGVAPVKLAELAAYGMHAKAPKIERLKGTRRVATLLATMRHLEGVSVDDALLLFDLLMATKLLARAGRDEEKAKLKSLPRLRKAALQAESALRAALDTPMTQPDRSAQAQDGSQSGVEPVVRVTTAPEVIARIAQVVPIEQLEAALAVIKEFLPAEQDDADLEWRAELTNRFASVRGFVNCSPTRSRGAAPRPARR
;
A
#
# COMPACT_ATOMS: atom_id res chain seq x y z
N MET A 1 -12.17 -14.39 -24.59
CA MET A 1 -12.19 -15.86 -24.79
C MET A 1 -10.85 -16.24 -25.41
N TRP A 2 -9.79 -16.38 -24.61
CA TRP A 2 -8.42 -16.63 -25.11
C TRP A 2 -7.81 -17.91 -24.52
N ALA A 3 -8.68 -18.87 -24.25
CA ALA A 3 -8.33 -20.20 -23.80
C ALA A 3 -8.79 -21.15 -24.91
N PHE A 4 -7.95 -22.11 -25.29
CA PHE A 4 -8.29 -23.09 -26.33
C PHE A 4 -9.41 -24.05 -25.88
N GLY A 5 -9.86 -23.93 -24.63
CA GLY A 5 -10.98 -24.69 -24.10
C GLY A 5 -10.63 -26.15 -23.84
N ALA A 6 -9.35 -26.53 -23.96
CA ALA A 6 -8.88 -27.87 -23.67
C ALA A 6 -9.19 -28.22 -22.21
N GLY A 7 -9.03 -27.25 -21.30
CA GLY A 7 -9.47 -27.33 -19.91
C GLY A 7 -10.96 -27.66 -19.67
N ALA A 8 -11.86 -27.38 -20.63
CA ALA A 8 -13.30 -27.59 -20.47
C ALA A 8 -13.75 -29.03 -20.72
N VAL A 9 -12.91 -29.87 -21.35
CA VAL A 9 -13.26 -31.27 -21.64
C VAL A 9 -13.10 -32.11 -20.38
N ASP A 10 -14.12 -32.80 -19.89
CA ASP A 10 -13.94 -33.61 -18.67
C ASP A 10 -12.89 -34.72 -18.88
N ALA A 11 -11.87 -34.73 -18.02
CA ALA A 11 -10.83 -35.74 -17.98
C ALA A 11 -10.62 -36.29 -16.56
N GLY A 12 -11.57 -36.04 -15.64
CA GLY A 12 -11.48 -36.48 -14.23
C GLY A 12 -11.43 -38.00 -14.07
N GLY A 13 -11.95 -38.76 -15.06
CA GLY A 13 -11.85 -40.22 -15.11
C GLY A 13 -10.48 -40.77 -15.55
N VAL A 14 -9.54 -39.92 -15.95
CA VAL A 14 -8.20 -40.32 -16.41
C VAL A 14 -7.18 -39.99 -15.34
N ALA A 15 -6.34 -40.98 -14.98
CA ALA A 15 -5.26 -40.75 -14.03
C ALA A 15 -4.31 -39.63 -14.53
N PRO A 16 -3.91 -38.67 -13.66
CA PRO A 16 -3.11 -37.52 -14.06
C PRO A 16 -1.77 -37.93 -14.68
N VAL A 17 -1.17 -39.01 -14.19
CA VAL A 17 0.07 -39.58 -14.75
C VAL A 17 -0.13 -40.02 -16.21
N LYS A 18 -1.28 -40.60 -16.55
CA LYS A 18 -1.57 -41.03 -17.93
C LYS A 18 -1.80 -39.85 -18.87
N LEU A 19 -2.43 -38.78 -18.39
CA LEU A 19 -2.53 -37.52 -19.14
C LEU A 19 -1.15 -36.89 -19.35
N ALA A 20 -0.29 -36.89 -18.33
CA ALA A 20 1.07 -36.39 -18.44
C ALA A 20 1.92 -37.21 -19.43
N GLU A 21 1.82 -38.54 -19.41
CA GLU A 21 2.48 -39.42 -20.38
C GLU A 21 2.04 -39.11 -21.82
N LEU A 22 0.73 -38.92 -22.05
CA LEU A 22 0.19 -38.57 -23.36
C LEU A 22 0.64 -37.19 -23.83
N ALA A 23 0.67 -36.21 -22.92
CA ALA A 23 1.19 -34.88 -23.20
C ALA A 23 2.69 -34.94 -23.55
N ALA A 24 3.50 -35.61 -22.74
CA ALA A 24 4.93 -35.79 -23.00
C ALA A 24 5.17 -36.46 -24.36
N TYR A 25 4.41 -37.51 -24.68
CA TYR A 25 4.49 -38.14 -26.00
C TYR A 25 4.23 -37.16 -27.14
N GLY A 26 3.15 -36.38 -27.05
CA GLY A 26 2.80 -35.44 -28.12
C GLY A 26 3.73 -34.21 -28.18
N MET A 27 4.35 -33.80 -27.08
CA MET A 27 5.38 -32.75 -27.06
C MET A 27 6.67 -33.18 -27.75
N HIS A 28 7.04 -34.47 -27.67
CA HIS A 28 8.26 -34.99 -28.28
C HIS A 28 8.06 -35.60 -29.68
N ALA A 29 6.86 -36.02 -30.02
CA ALA A 29 6.57 -36.64 -31.31
C ALA A 29 6.41 -35.60 -32.43
N LYS A 30 7.00 -35.88 -33.60
CA LYS A 30 6.75 -35.09 -34.81
C LYS A 30 5.31 -35.26 -35.28
N ALA A 31 4.72 -34.21 -35.88
CA ALA A 31 3.33 -34.21 -36.35
C ALA A 31 2.93 -35.44 -37.20
N PRO A 32 3.73 -35.91 -38.18
CA PRO A 32 3.37 -37.11 -38.96
C PRO A 32 3.28 -38.39 -38.12
N LYS A 33 4.00 -38.45 -36.99
CA LYS A 33 3.98 -39.59 -36.08
C LYS A 33 2.69 -39.60 -35.24
N ILE A 34 2.21 -38.42 -34.85
CA ILE A 34 0.93 -38.24 -34.16
C ILE A 34 -0.22 -38.54 -35.13
N GLU A 35 -0.12 -38.10 -36.38
CA GLU A 35 -1.10 -38.39 -37.43
C GLU A 35 -1.25 -39.88 -37.72
N ARG A 36 -0.23 -40.71 -37.47
CA ARG A 36 -0.34 -42.17 -37.63
C ARG A 36 -1.02 -42.88 -36.45
N LEU A 37 -1.31 -42.18 -35.35
CA LEU A 37 -2.01 -42.78 -34.20
C LEU A 37 -3.47 -43.11 -34.54
N LYS A 38 -3.98 -44.20 -33.97
CA LYS A 38 -5.39 -44.62 -34.09
C LYS A 38 -6.32 -43.60 -33.43
N GLY A 39 -7.51 -43.38 -34.03
CA GLY A 39 -8.47 -42.31 -33.73
C GLY A 39 -8.47 -41.80 -32.28
N THR A 40 -8.99 -42.60 -31.33
CA THR A 40 -9.11 -42.21 -29.92
C THR A 40 -7.76 -41.85 -29.28
N ARG A 41 -6.70 -42.60 -29.61
CA ARG A 41 -5.35 -42.33 -29.09
C ARG A 41 -4.80 -41.01 -29.63
N ARG A 42 -5.06 -40.70 -30.90
CA ARG A 42 -4.67 -39.43 -31.52
C ARG A 42 -5.33 -38.25 -30.81
N VAL A 43 -6.65 -38.31 -30.63
CA VAL A 43 -7.42 -37.25 -29.95
C VAL A 43 -6.98 -37.09 -28.50
N ALA A 44 -6.79 -38.20 -27.77
CA ALA A 44 -6.32 -38.17 -26.39
C ALA A 44 -4.92 -37.55 -26.26
N THR A 45 -3.99 -37.90 -27.16
CA THR A 45 -2.66 -37.27 -27.21
C THR A 45 -2.75 -35.77 -27.50
N LEU A 46 -3.53 -35.36 -28.50
CA LEU A 46 -3.69 -33.95 -28.87
C LEU A 46 -4.35 -33.13 -27.75
N LEU A 47 -5.39 -33.66 -27.11
CA LEU A 47 -6.05 -33.01 -25.99
C LEU A 47 -5.09 -32.86 -24.80
N ALA A 48 -4.34 -33.92 -24.48
CA ALA A 48 -3.36 -33.90 -23.39
C ALA A 48 -2.25 -32.88 -23.63
N THR A 49 -1.70 -32.80 -24.86
CA THR A 49 -0.70 -31.78 -25.21
C THR A 49 -1.27 -30.37 -25.15
N MET A 50 -2.48 -30.17 -25.65
CA MET A 50 -3.10 -28.84 -25.68
C MET A 50 -3.34 -28.33 -24.26
N ARG A 51 -3.83 -29.19 -23.36
CA ARG A 51 -3.98 -28.85 -21.93
C ARG A 51 -2.65 -28.52 -21.26
N HIS A 52 -1.60 -29.27 -21.57
CA HIS A 52 -0.27 -29.00 -21.04
C HIS A 52 0.25 -27.64 -21.52
N LEU A 53 0.18 -27.37 -22.83
CA LEU A 53 0.60 -26.10 -23.42
C LEU A 53 -0.23 -24.92 -22.91
N GLU A 54 -1.54 -25.10 -22.71
CA GLU A 54 -2.41 -24.08 -22.12
C GLU A 54 -1.96 -23.74 -20.69
N GLY A 55 -1.67 -24.75 -19.86
CA GLY A 55 -1.14 -24.54 -18.52
C GLY A 55 0.21 -23.81 -18.51
N VAL A 56 1.16 -24.25 -19.34
CA VAL A 56 2.49 -23.62 -19.47
C VAL A 56 2.38 -22.19 -19.99
N SER A 57 1.55 -21.95 -21.00
CA SER A 57 1.37 -20.60 -21.57
C SER A 57 0.74 -19.63 -20.57
N VAL A 58 -0.16 -20.11 -19.71
CA VAL A 58 -0.73 -19.29 -18.63
C VAL A 58 0.33 -19.00 -17.57
N ASP A 59 1.13 -19.97 -17.17
CA ASP A 59 2.23 -19.78 -16.21
C ASP A 59 3.25 -18.77 -16.75
N ASP A 60 3.71 -18.94 -17.99
CA ASP A 60 4.64 -18.01 -18.66
C ASP A 60 4.05 -16.60 -18.76
N ALA A 61 2.75 -16.47 -19.04
CA ALA A 61 2.07 -15.18 -19.07
C ALA A 61 2.01 -14.52 -17.68
N LEU A 62 1.81 -15.30 -16.61
CA LEU A 62 1.85 -14.81 -15.24
C LEU A 62 3.26 -14.39 -14.83
N LEU A 63 4.28 -15.18 -15.18
CA LEU A 63 5.69 -14.83 -14.93
C LEU A 63 6.10 -13.54 -15.67
N LEU A 64 5.69 -13.38 -16.92
CA LEU A 64 5.93 -12.15 -17.68
C LEU A 64 5.16 -10.97 -17.08
N PHE A 65 3.92 -11.19 -16.64
CA PHE A 65 3.12 -10.16 -15.97
C PHE A 65 3.80 -9.68 -14.69
N ASP A 66 4.30 -10.59 -13.85
CA ASP A 66 5.01 -10.25 -12.61
C ASP A 66 6.28 -9.46 -12.90
N LEU A 67 7.05 -9.86 -13.92
CA LEU A 67 8.23 -9.12 -14.35
C LEU A 67 7.88 -7.70 -14.83
N LEU A 68 6.79 -7.54 -15.58
CA LEU A 68 6.31 -6.24 -16.05
C LEU A 68 5.77 -5.38 -14.89
N MET A 69 5.07 -5.98 -13.92
CA MET A 69 4.65 -5.29 -12.71
C MET A 69 5.86 -4.72 -11.96
N ALA A 70 6.85 -5.56 -11.67
CA ALA A 70 8.04 -5.14 -10.93
C ALA A 70 8.82 -4.06 -11.68
N THR A 71 9.11 -4.27 -12.97
CA THR A 71 10.09 -3.45 -13.70
C THR A 71 9.51 -2.22 -14.38
N LYS A 72 8.27 -2.29 -14.90
CA LYS A 72 7.69 -1.21 -15.70
C LYS A 72 6.67 -0.39 -14.94
N LEU A 73 5.88 -1.02 -14.07
CA LEU A 73 4.84 -0.30 -13.33
C LEU A 73 5.34 0.15 -11.96
N LEU A 74 5.71 -0.77 -11.07
CA LEU A 74 6.10 -0.45 -9.70
C LEU A 74 7.40 0.35 -9.64
N ALA A 75 8.44 -0.04 -10.37
CA ALA A 75 9.69 0.73 -10.41
C ALA A 75 9.52 2.12 -11.05
N ARG A 76 8.51 2.32 -11.90
CA ARG A 76 8.19 3.65 -12.43
C ARG A 76 7.41 4.47 -11.42
N ALA A 77 6.36 3.89 -10.83
CA ALA A 77 5.56 4.51 -9.79
C ALA A 77 6.42 4.95 -8.60
N GLY A 78 7.33 4.08 -8.14
CA GLY A 78 8.26 4.39 -7.06
C GLY A 78 9.18 5.57 -7.39
N ARG A 79 9.71 5.65 -8.62
CA ARG A 79 10.52 6.81 -9.06
C ARG A 79 9.70 8.10 -9.16
N ASP A 80 8.48 8.01 -9.66
CA ASP A 80 7.58 9.16 -9.77
C ASP A 80 7.15 9.66 -8.38
N GLU A 81 6.90 8.74 -7.44
CA GLU A 81 6.62 9.03 -6.03
C GLU A 81 7.83 9.64 -5.33
N GLU A 82 9.02 9.07 -5.48
CA GLU A 82 10.26 9.61 -4.92
C GLU A 82 10.51 11.03 -5.45
N LYS A 83 10.32 11.25 -6.75
CA LYS A 83 10.41 12.59 -7.35
C LYS A 83 9.37 13.55 -6.78
N ALA A 84 8.14 13.09 -6.52
CA ALA A 84 7.10 13.89 -5.91
C ALA A 84 7.45 14.24 -4.43
N LYS A 85 7.96 13.27 -3.67
CA LYS A 85 8.47 13.47 -2.29
C LYS A 85 9.62 14.48 -2.28
N LEU A 86 10.59 14.35 -3.18
CA LEU A 86 11.70 15.29 -3.28
C LEU A 86 11.22 16.72 -3.59
N LYS A 87 10.20 16.86 -4.43
CA LYS A 87 9.57 18.17 -4.72
C LYS A 87 8.80 18.75 -3.53
N SER A 88 8.30 17.91 -2.62
CA SER A 88 7.54 18.37 -1.45
C SER A 88 8.42 18.69 -0.23
N LEU A 89 9.67 18.21 -0.18
CA LEU A 89 10.64 18.51 0.88
C LEU A 89 10.81 20.01 1.19
N PRO A 90 10.92 20.94 0.22
CA PRO A 90 11.05 22.36 0.53
C PRO A 90 9.81 22.94 1.23
N ARG A 91 8.61 22.48 0.88
CA ARG A 91 7.36 22.89 1.54
C ARG A 91 7.31 22.36 2.97
N LEU A 92 7.70 21.12 3.19
CA LEU A 92 7.82 20.53 4.53
C LEU A 92 8.86 21.27 5.39
N ARG A 93 10.04 21.59 4.84
CA ARG A 93 11.08 22.35 5.57
C ARG A 93 10.57 23.71 6.05
N LYS A 94 9.82 24.44 5.22
CA LYS A 94 9.23 25.72 5.61
C LYS A 94 8.21 25.57 6.75
N ALA A 95 7.32 24.59 6.65
CA ALA A 95 6.33 24.30 7.68
C ALA A 95 7.01 23.88 9.00
N ALA A 96 8.06 23.05 8.94
CA ALA A 96 8.83 22.64 10.10
C ALA A 96 9.55 23.81 10.78
N LEU A 97 10.16 24.73 10.02
CA LEU A 97 10.78 25.93 10.58
C LEU A 97 9.75 26.85 11.27
N GLN A 98 8.55 26.99 10.68
CA GLN A 98 7.46 27.75 11.29
C GLN A 98 7.00 27.11 12.61
N ALA A 99 6.80 25.78 12.63
CA ALA A 99 6.44 25.05 13.84
C ALA A 99 7.54 25.10 14.91
N GLU A 100 8.82 24.98 14.53
CA GLU A 100 9.96 25.11 15.44
C GLU A 100 10.02 26.51 16.04
N SER A 101 9.88 27.56 15.23
CA SER A 101 9.91 28.95 15.72
C SER A 101 8.77 29.26 16.68
N ALA A 102 7.58 28.73 16.42
CA ALA A 102 6.44 28.83 17.33
C ALA A 102 6.67 28.06 18.63
N LEU A 103 7.20 26.83 18.55
CA LEU A 103 7.54 26.04 19.73
C LEU A 103 8.63 26.72 20.57
N ARG A 104 9.65 27.29 19.92
CA ARG A 104 10.72 28.02 20.60
C ARG A 104 10.20 29.26 21.32
N ALA A 105 9.30 30.02 20.67
CA ALA A 105 8.63 31.14 21.31
C ALA A 105 7.80 30.72 22.53
N ALA A 106 7.17 29.54 22.47
CA ALA A 106 6.44 28.96 23.59
C ALA A 106 7.38 28.51 24.73
N LEU A 107 8.53 27.90 24.41
CA LEU A 107 9.50 27.39 25.38
C LEU A 107 10.37 28.48 26.02
N ASP A 108 10.72 29.54 25.29
CA ASP A 108 11.42 30.72 25.81
C ASP A 108 10.49 31.57 26.71
N THR A 109 9.22 31.19 26.83
CA THR A 109 8.31 31.76 27.83
C THR A 109 8.62 31.11 29.18
N PRO A 110 9.08 31.87 30.19
CA PRO A 110 9.46 31.29 31.48
C PRO A 110 8.26 30.59 32.12
N MET A 111 8.41 29.29 32.39
CA MET A 111 7.45 28.49 33.16
C MET A 111 7.78 28.62 34.65
N THR A 112 6.85 29.10 35.47
CA THR A 112 6.99 29.03 36.93
C THR A 112 6.31 27.75 37.43
N GLN A 113 7.05 26.90 38.15
CA GLN A 113 6.48 25.77 38.90
C GLN A 113 5.51 26.32 39.96
N PRO A 114 4.36 25.66 40.21
CA PRO A 114 3.52 26.03 41.34
C PRO A 114 4.25 25.64 42.63
N ASP A 115 4.87 26.61 43.29
CA ASP A 115 5.42 26.41 44.62
C ASP A 115 4.28 26.30 45.63
N ARG A 116 4.32 25.14 46.28
CA ARG A 116 3.52 24.72 47.41
C ARG A 116 3.93 25.56 48.63
N SER A 117 3.40 26.76 48.78
CA SER A 117 3.63 27.55 50.01
C SER A 117 2.40 28.36 50.39
N ALA A 118 1.42 27.65 50.97
CA ALA A 118 0.53 28.27 51.92
C ALA A 118 1.25 28.37 53.27
N GLN A 119 1.42 29.62 53.73
CA GLN A 119 1.46 30.11 55.12
C GLN A 119 2.76 30.75 55.63
N ALA A 120 2.58 32.05 55.96
CA ALA A 120 3.17 32.81 57.07
C ALA A 120 4.65 33.22 56.92
N GLN A 121 5.09 34.43 57.26
CA GLN A 121 4.48 35.61 57.87
C GLN A 121 5.48 36.77 57.72
N ASP A 122 4.96 37.98 57.52
CA ASP A 122 5.35 39.27 58.10
C ASP A 122 6.83 39.74 58.18
N GLY A 123 7.07 41.00 57.79
CA GLY A 123 8.26 41.76 58.20
C GLY A 123 9.04 42.51 57.12
N SER A 124 8.54 43.68 56.73
CA SER A 124 9.27 44.95 56.49
C SER A 124 10.56 45.03 55.63
N GLN A 125 10.53 45.99 54.70
CA GLN A 125 11.60 46.82 54.11
C GLN A 125 12.13 46.51 52.68
N SER A 126 11.93 47.52 51.83
CA SER A 126 12.73 47.95 50.67
C SER A 126 13.07 46.97 49.55
N GLY A 127 12.56 47.30 48.36
CA GLY A 127 13.31 47.21 47.12
C GLY A 127 12.94 46.03 46.22
N VAL A 128 12.32 46.36 45.09
CA VAL A 128 12.05 45.52 43.93
C VAL A 128 10.94 44.49 44.15
N GLU A 129 9.75 44.77 43.61
CA GLU A 129 8.72 43.74 43.48
C GLU A 129 9.31 42.55 42.69
N PRO A 130 9.29 41.32 43.22
CA PRO A 130 9.39 40.16 42.37
C PRO A 130 8.02 40.07 41.69
N VAL A 131 7.91 40.65 40.49
CA VAL A 131 6.74 40.42 39.65
C VAL A 131 6.75 38.93 39.31
N VAL A 132 6.09 38.13 40.15
CA VAL A 132 5.78 36.73 39.90
C VAL A 132 4.81 36.75 38.73
N ARG A 133 5.35 36.64 37.52
CA ARG A 133 4.56 36.55 36.29
C ARG A 133 3.98 35.15 36.19
N VAL A 134 2.74 35.00 36.64
CA VAL A 134 1.91 33.83 36.32
C VAL A 134 1.63 33.86 34.82
N THR A 135 2.23 32.95 34.05
CA THR A 135 1.95 32.85 32.62
C THR A 135 0.63 32.11 32.41
N THR A 136 -0.37 32.82 31.88
CA THR A 136 -1.66 32.21 31.50
C THR A 136 -1.55 31.74 30.05
N ALA A 137 -2.24 30.65 29.66
CA ALA A 137 -2.31 30.18 28.26
C ALA A 137 -2.47 31.30 27.19
N PRO A 138 -3.27 32.37 27.38
CA PRO A 138 -3.34 33.49 26.44
C PRO A 138 -2.04 34.28 26.26
N GLU A 139 -1.18 34.38 27.27
CA GLU A 139 0.11 35.10 27.16
C GLU A 139 1.11 34.32 26.30
N VAL A 140 1.12 32.98 26.40
CA VAL A 140 1.90 32.10 25.54
C VAL A 140 1.43 32.21 24.09
N ILE A 141 0.12 32.18 23.85
CA ILE A 141 -0.49 32.34 22.52
C ILE A 141 -0.16 33.72 21.93
N ALA A 142 -0.24 34.78 22.73
CA ALA A 142 0.11 36.14 22.31
C ALA A 142 1.59 36.26 21.92
N ARG A 143 2.49 35.53 22.59
CA ARG A 143 3.92 35.54 22.27
C ARG A 143 4.24 34.71 21.03
N ILE A 144 3.57 33.58 20.82
CA ILE A 144 3.64 32.81 19.57
C ILE A 144 3.16 33.65 18.40
N ALA A 145 2.02 34.36 18.55
CA ALA A 145 1.43 35.21 17.51
C ALA A 145 2.35 36.35 17.04
N GLN A 146 3.31 36.77 17.87
CA GLN A 146 4.31 37.78 17.50
C GLN A 146 5.44 37.23 16.62
N VAL A 147 5.67 35.92 16.64
CA VAL A 147 6.72 35.24 15.86
C VAL A 147 6.12 34.61 14.59
N VAL A 148 4.96 33.97 14.72
CA VAL A 148 4.20 33.37 13.61
C VAL A 148 2.70 33.58 13.84
N PRO A 149 1.95 34.15 12.88
CA PRO A 149 0.49 34.24 12.97
C PRO A 149 -0.14 32.86 13.15
N ILE A 150 -1.17 32.75 14.01
CA ILE A 150 -1.80 31.47 14.34
C ILE A 150 -2.32 30.74 13.09
N GLU A 151 -2.90 31.47 12.13
CA GLU A 151 -3.35 30.92 10.84
C GLU A 151 -2.22 30.27 10.03
N GLN A 152 -1.00 30.85 10.07
CA GLN A 152 0.17 30.29 9.40
C GLN A 152 0.70 29.05 10.13
N LEU A 153 0.57 29.02 11.46
CA LEU A 153 0.91 27.85 12.27
C LEU A 153 -0.05 26.68 12.02
N GLU A 154 -1.35 26.94 11.95
CA GLU A 154 -2.36 25.93 11.60
C GLU A 154 -2.12 25.38 10.18
N ALA A 155 -1.82 26.25 9.22
CA ALA A 155 -1.44 25.83 7.87
C ALA A 155 -0.16 24.98 7.86
N ALA A 156 0.87 25.37 8.62
CA ALA A 156 2.11 24.59 8.75
C ALA A 156 1.88 23.21 9.37
N LEU A 157 1.07 23.14 10.44
CA LEU A 157 0.69 21.88 11.08
C LEU A 157 -0.14 20.99 10.16
N ALA A 158 -1.05 21.56 9.37
CA ALA A 158 -1.80 20.81 8.35
C ALA A 158 -0.87 20.20 7.29
N VAL A 159 0.15 20.96 6.84
CA VAL A 159 1.19 20.44 5.94
C VAL A 159 1.95 19.29 6.59
N ILE A 160 2.36 19.41 7.85
CA ILE A 160 3.08 18.34 8.56
C ILE A 160 2.21 17.09 8.72
N LYS A 161 0.91 17.26 9.02
CA LYS A 161 -0.06 16.17 9.15
C LYS A 161 -0.20 15.35 7.86
N GLU A 162 -0.08 15.99 6.70
CA GLU A 162 -0.08 15.33 5.39
C GLU A 162 1.07 14.30 5.23
N PHE A 163 2.18 14.48 5.96
CA PHE A 163 3.35 13.59 5.91
C PHE A 163 3.37 12.52 7.00
N LEU A 164 2.39 12.51 7.91
CA LEU A 164 2.25 11.43 8.88
C LEU A 164 1.58 10.22 8.23
N PRO A 165 2.07 8.99 8.46
CA PRO A 165 1.42 7.80 7.95
C PRO A 165 -0.01 7.71 8.50
N ALA A 166 -0.99 7.43 7.63
CA ALA A 166 -2.34 7.09 8.05
C ALA A 166 -2.31 5.79 8.88
N GLU A 167 -3.26 5.62 9.81
CA GLU A 167 -3.41 4.35 10.51
C GLU A 167 -3.62 3.23 9.49
N GLN A 168 -2.85 2.15 9.63
CA GLN A 168 -2.47 1.25 8.54
C GLN A 168 -3.62 0.49 7.85
N ASP A 169 -4.81 0.41 8.44
CA ASP A 169 -5.89 -0.46 7.94
C ASP A 169 -6.73 0.18 6.81
N ASP A 170 -7.00 1.49 6.83
CA ASP A 170 -7.85 2.13 5.81
C ASP A 170 -7.07 2.52 4.54
N ALA A 171 -5.77 2.79 4.67
CA ALA A 171 -4.93 3.28 3.58
C ALA A 171 -4.77 2.25 2.44
N ASP A 172 -4.69 0.97 2.76
CA ASP A 172 -4.48 -0.11 1.78
C ASP A 172 -5.71 -0.31 0.87
N LEU A 173 -6.93 -0.07 1.39
CA LEU A 173 -8.18 -0.22 0.64
C LEU A 173 -8.42 0.99 -0.28
N GLU A 174 -8.21 2.20 0.23
CA GLU A 174 -8.34 3.44 -0.54
C GLU A 174 -7.30 3.51 -1.67
N TRP A 175 -6.06 3.12 -1.37
CA TRP A 175 -4.99 3.03 -2.37
C TRP A 175 -5.31 2.05 -3.50
N ARG A 176 -5.84 0.87 -3.17
CA ARG A 176 -6.30 -0.12 -4.16
C ARG A 176 -7.41 0.44 -5.05
N ALA A 177 -8.35 1.20 -4.49
CA ALA A 177 -9.40 1.86 -5.26
C ALA A 177 -8.81 2.94 -6.20
N GLU A 178 -7.88 3.76 -5.71
CA GLU A 178 -7.25 4.83 -6.49
C GLU A 178 -6.40 4.29 -7.66
N LEU A 179 -5.70 3.16 -7.46
CA LEU A 179 -4.91 2.50 -8.52
C LEU A 179 -5.76 2.10 -9.73
N THR A 180 -6.99 1.64 -9.52
CA THR A 180 -7.91 1.30 -10.63
C THR A 180 -8.36 2.54 -11.40
N ASN A 181 -8.37 3.70 -10.75
CA ASN A 181 -8.73 4.97 -11.40
C ASN A 181 -7.54 5.53 -12.21
N ARG A 182 -6.33 5.51 -11.62
CA ARG A 182 -5.09 6.07 -12.22
C ARG A 182 -4.50 5.22 -13.34
N PHE A 183 -4.60 3.90 -13.25
CA PHE A 183 -3.98 3.01 -14.23
C PHE A 183 -5.04 2.16 -14.91
N ALA A 184 -5.47 2.60 -16.10
CA ALA A 184 -6.44 1.87 -16.94
C ALA A 184 -5.99 0.42 -17.23
N SER A 185 -4.68 0.17 -17.27
CA SER A 185 -4.07 -1.16 -17.41
C SER A 185 -4.39 -2.10 -16.25
N VAL A 186 -4.62 -1.60 -15.04
CA VAL A 186 -4.90 -2.42 -13.83
C VAL A 186 -6.36 -2.90 -13.80
N ARG A 187 -7.30 -2.16 -14.41
CA ARG A 187 -8.73 -2.52 -14.43
C ARG A 187 -9.00 -3.89 -15.05
N GLY A 188 -8.25 -4.27 -16.09
CA GLY A 188 -8.40 -5.56 -16.75
C GLY A 188 -8.05 -6.75 -15.86
N PHE A 189 -7.08 -6.58 -14.96
CA PHE A 189 -6.60 -7.65 -14.07
C PHE A 189 -7.51 -7.87 -12.87
N VAL A 190 -8.14 -6.82 -12.34
CA VAL A 190 -9.11 -6.95 -11.23
C VAL A 190 -10.28 -7.86 -11.61
N ASN A 191 -10.78 -7.69 -12.85
CA ASN A 191 -11.87 -8.52 -13.39
C ASN A 191 -11.45 -9.96 -13.72
N CYS A 192 -10.14 -10.24 -13.76
CA CYS A 192 -9.57 -11.55 -14.04
C CYS A 192 -9.25 -12.35 -12.77
N SER A 193 -9.31 -11.74 -11.58
CA SER A 193 -9.02 -12.45 -10.33
C SER A 193 -10.11 -13.49 -10.02
N PRO A 194 -9.78 -14.76 -9.71
CA PRO A 194 -10.77 -15.83 -9.58
C PRO A 194 -11.63 -15.76 -8.29
N THR A 195 -11.55 -14.68 -7.51
CA THR A 195 -12.17 -14.59 -6.19
C THR A 195 -13.69 -14.46 -6.20
N ARG A 196 -14.34 -14.42 -7.38
CA ARG A 196 -15.81 -14.38 -7.47
C ARG A 196 -16.52 -15.74 -7.55
N SER A 197 -15.82 -16.88 -7.52
CA SER A 197 -16.51 -18.19 -7.64
C SER A 197 -16.12 -19.28 -6.64
N ARG A 198 -15.39 -18.98 -5.55
CA ARG A 198 -15.33 -19.90 -4.40
C ARG A 198 -16.22 -19.38 -3.29
N GLY A 199 -17.50 -19.73 -3.37
CA GLY A 199 -18.37 -19.73 -2.20
C GLY A 199 -17.68 -20.50 -1.08
N ALA A 200 -17.61 -19.88 0.09
CA ALA A 200 -17.08 -20.47 1.30
C ALA A 200 -17.82 -21.79 1.59
N ALA A 201 -17.14 -22.93 1.42
CA ALA A 201 -17.62 -24.18 1.97
C ALA A 201 -17.44 -24.13 3.50
N PRO A 202 -18.47 -24.43 4.30
CA PRO A 202 -18.34 -24.44 5.75
C PRO A 202 -17.36 -25.54 6.18
N ARG A 203 -16.39 -25.13 7.00
CA ARG A 203 -15.37 -25.98 7.64
C ARG A 203 -16.07 -27.07 8.45
N PRO A 204 -15.80 -28.38 8.25
CA PRO A 204 -16.43 -29.41 9.07
C PRO A 204 -15.93 -29.33 10.52
N ALA A 205 -16.87 -29.35 11.45
CA ALA A 205 -16.59 -29.43 12.88
C ALA A 205 -15.85 -30.74 13.19
N ARG A 206 -14.68 -30.61 13.83
CA ARG A 206 -13.96 -31.73 14.42
C ARG A 206 -14.85 -32.37 15.50
N ARG A 207 -15.13 -33.67 15.35
CA ARG A 207 -15.47 -34.55 16.48
C ARG A 207 -14.19 -35.14 17.04
#